data_AF-A0A379TD94-F1
#
_entry.id   AF-A0A379TD94-F1
#
_cell.length_a   1.000
_cell.length_b   1.000
_cell.length_c   1.000
_cell.angle_alpha   90.00
_cell.angle_beta   90.00
_cell.angle_gamma   90.00
#
_symmetry.space_group_name_H-M   'P 1'
#
loop_
_entity.id
_entity.type
_entity.pdbx_description
1 polymer ?
#
loop_
_entity_poly.entity_id
_entity_poly.type
_entity_poly.pdbx_seq_one_letter_code
_entity_poly.pdbx_strand_id
1 'polypeptide(L)' 'MKQITGVYTAPRPHWVGDGFPVRSLFSYQSHTQQLSPFLLLDYAGPAHIYAG' A
#
# COMPACT_ATOMS: atom_id res chain seq x y z
N MET A 1 10.70 -19.44 -14.84
CA MET A 1 10.36 -18.80 -13.55
C MET A 1 10.93 -17.39 -13.55
N LYS A 2 10.20 -16.41 -13.01
CA LYS A 2 10.72 -15.04 -12.83
C LYS A 2 11.50 -14.95 -11.51
N GLN A 3 12.49 -14.05 -11.44
CA GLN A 3 13.30 -13.80 -10.25
C GLN A 3 12.68 -12.70 -9.39
N ILE A 4 12.80 -12.84 -8.07
CA ILE A 4 12.40 -11.79 -7.10
C ILE A 4 13.55 -10.79 -7.01
N THR A 5 13.31 -9.53 -7.38
CA THR A 5 14.34 -8.47 -7.39
C THR A 5 14.45 -7.72 -6.06
N GLY A 6 13.43 -7.82 -5.20
CA GLY A 6 13.42 -7.20 -3.88
C GLY A 6 12.19 -7.60 -3.07
N VAL A 7 12.31 -7.52 -1.75
CA VAL A 7 11.22 -7.71 -0.78
C VAL A 7 11.22 -6.52 0.15
N TYR A 8 10.08 -5.84 0.26
CA TYR A 8 9.94 -4.62 1.05
C TYR A 8 8.95 -4.86 2.19
N THR A 9 9.24 -4.29 3.36
CA THR A 9 8.33 -4.38 4.52
C THR A 9 7.18 -3.38 4.35
N ALA A 10 5.96 -3.80 4.67
CA ALA A 10 4.80 -2.93 4.61
C ALA A 10 4.98 -1.72 5.56
N PRO A 11 4.78 -0.47 5.09
CA PRO A 11 4.85 0.70 5.94
C PRO A 11 3.80 0.69 7.07
N ARG A 12 3.96 1.63 8.00
CA ARG A 12 2.96 1.86 9.06
C ARG A 12 1.60 2.24 8.44
N PRO A 13 0.48 1.81 9.05
CA PRO A 13 -0.84 2.24 8.62
C PRO A 13 -1.01 3.76 8.70
N HIS A 14 -1.79 4.31 7.79
CA HIS A 14 -2.28 5.68 7.82
C HIS A 14 -3.73 5.72 7.34
N TRP A 15 -4.40 6.86 7.51
CA TRP A 15 -5.79 7.03 7.13
C TRP A 15 -5.92 7.68 5.74
N VAL A 16 -6.82 7.16 4.92
CA VAL A 16 -7.39 7.88 3.77
C VAL A 16 -8.81 8.30 4.16
N GLY A 17 -9.01 9.61 4.33
CA GLY A 17 -10.24 10.13 4.93
C GLY A 17 -10.43 9.60 6.36
N ASP A 18 -11.65 9.25 6.71
CA ASP A 18 -12.06 8.72 8.02
C ASP A 18 -12.53 7.25 7.97
N GLY A 19 -12.61 6.64 6.78
CA GLY A 19 -13.14 5.29 6.58
C GLY A 19 -12.11 4.20 6.26
N PHE A 20 -10.88 4.56 5.90
CA PHE A 20 -9.90 3.62 5.35
C PHE A 20 -8.55 3.69 6.07
N PRO A 21 -8.31 2.83 7.07
CA PRO A 21 -6.98 2.62 7.63
C PRO A 21 -6.17 1.69 6.71
N VAL A 22 -5.25 2.25 5.92
CA VAL A 22 -4.53 1.55 4.85
C VAL A 22 -3.02 1.53 5.09
N ARG A 23 -2.33 0.64 4.37
CA ARG A 23 -0.87 0.65 4.21
C ARG A 23 -0.54 0.85 2.73
N SER A 24 0.17 1.93 2.38
CA SER A 24 0.67 2.11 1.01
C SER A 24 1.85 1.20 0.76
N LEU A 25 1.65 0.13 0.01
CA LEU A 25 2.71 -0.85 -0.32
C LEU A 25 3.64 -0.31 -1.41
N PHE A 26 3.11 0.52 -2.32
CA PHE A 26 3.90 1.36 -3.22
C PHE A 26 3.12 2.60 -3.66
N SER A 27 3.85 3.60 -4.14
CA SER A 27 3.30 4.81 -4.75
C SER A 27 4.24 5.32 -5.83
N TYR A 28 3.74 6.15 -6.74
CA TYR A 28 4.52 6.79 -7.80
C TYR A 28 5.62 7.75 -7.28
N GLN A 29 5.74 7.97 -5.97
CA GLN A 29 6.81 8.75 -5.36
C GLN A 29 7.98 7.85 -4.91
N SER A 30 7.79 6.52 -4.91
CA SER A 30 8.78 5.55 -4.43
C SER A 30 8.90 4.39 -5.42
N HIS A 31 10.12 4.01 -5.80
CA HIS A 31 10.38 2.78 -6.58
C HIS A 31 9.67 2.69 -7.96
N THR A 32 9.52 3.82 -8.66
CA THR A 32 8.63 4.00 -9.81
C THR A 32 8.92 3.21 -11.07
N GLN A 33 10.19 3.07 -11.48
CA GLN A 33 10.49 2.47 -12.79
C GLN A 33 10.18 0.97 -12.84
N GLN A 34 10.35 0.25 -11.73
CA GLN A 34 10.16 -1.20 -11.68
C GLN A 34 8.68 -1.62 -11.65
N LEU A 35 7.79 -0.69 -11.28
CA LEU A 35 6.36 -0.95 -11.07
C LEU A 35 5.47 -0.39 -12.17
N SER A 36 6.03 0.28 -13.19
CA SER A 36 5.25 0.77 -14.33
C SER A 36 4.46 -0.37 -15.00
N PRO A 37 3.16 -0.19 -15.32
CA PRO A 37 2.39 1.06 -15.29
C PRO A 37 1.58 1.30 -14.01
N PHE A 38 1.85 0.59 -12.91
CA PHE A 38 1.11 0.73 -11.66
C PHE A 38 1.55 1.97 -10.89
N LEU A 39 0.57 2.75 -10.41
CA LEU A 39 0.82 4.03 -9.75
C LEU A 39 0.79 3.95 -8.21
N LEU A 40 -0.09 3.13 -7.65
CA LEU A 40 -0.25 3.02 -6.20
C LEU A 40 -0.96 1.70 -5.84
N LEU A 41 -0.64 1.17 -4.66
CA LEU A 41 -1.42 0.11 -4.02
C LEU A 41 -1.53 0.39 -2.52
N ASP A 42 -2.76 0.68 -2.09
CA ASP A 42 -3.14 0.76 -0.70
C ASP A 42 -3.85 -0.53 -0.27
N TYR A 43 -3.34 -1.14 0.80
CA TYR A 43 -3.94 -2.31 1.41
C TYR A 43 -4.71 -1.91 2.67
N ALA A 44 -6.04 -1.96 2.60
CA ALA A 44 -6.94 -1.85 3.74
C ALA A 44 -7.01 -3.20 4.47
N GLY A 45 -6.17 -3.37 5.50
CA GLY A 45 -6.23 -4.56 6.35
C GLY A 45 -7.49 -4.59 7.23
N PRO A 46 -7.79 -5.72 7.90
CA PRO A 46 -8.90 -5.78 8.84
C PRO A 46 -8.80 -4.69 9.90
N ALA A 47 -9.85 -3.87 10.02
CA ALA A 47 -9.96 -2.83 11.02
C ALA A 47 -11.37 -2.83 11.59
N HIS A 48 -11.49 -2.62 12.90
CA HIS A 48 -12.78 -2.46 13.54
C HIS A 48 -13.25 -1.03 13.32
N ILE A 49 -14.29 -0.86 12.50
CA ILE A 49 -14.91 0.42 12.23
C ILE A 49 -16.20 0.45 13.05
N TYR A 50 -16.31 1.39 13.98
CA TYR A 50 -17.54 1.59 14.74
C TYR A 50 -18.49 2.44 13.90
N ALA A 51 -19.70 1.93 13.67
CA ALA A 51 -20.80 2.78 13.22
C ALA A 51 -21.35 3.52 14.46
N GLY A 52 -21.42 4.85 14.38
CA GLY A 52 -22.06 5.68 15.39
C GLY A 52 -23.57 5.49 15.43
#